data_AF-A0A453EMM4-F1
#
_entry.id   AF-A0A453EMM4-F1
#
_cell.length_a   1.000
_cell.length_b   1.000
_cell.length_c   1.000
_cell.angle_alpha   90.00
_cell.angle_beta   90.00
_cell.angle_gamma   90.00
#
_symmetry.space_group_name_H-M   'P 1'
#
loop_
_entity.id
_entity.type
_entity.pdbx_description
1 polymer ?
#
loop_
_entity_poly.entity_id
_entity_poly.type
_entity_poly.pdbx_seq_one_letter_code
_entity_poly.pdbx_strand_id
1 'polypeptide(L)'
;MVEIERSGPCGLCLIAYKFRNTGDDSVNGDVAADGYHKYKEDIKLMKETGLDSYRFSISWSRLIPKGRGEINPKGVGYYNNLINELLDHGIQPHATIFQYDLPQILEDEYGGWLSPQIIGDFTAYADVCFREFGDRVTNWTTLNEPNALVSVGYDAGIGPPGRCSKPFGFADCSCGDSVNEPYVVAHNCLLAHTSAVSLYRRKYQTKQHGLIGMNICINNIVPYTNSTEDIAAAKRAQAFYTGWFLDPLYYGDYPLVMKENTGSKLPKFSQSQSKQLINSMDFLGINYYTFLYVKDDPHHAPSNKRNFRADMAAKSICEFHMCCISVTQSLLFSRVYSCLDKIQKNFSTNILDFVLVTLICTLCHV
;
A
#
# COMPACT_ATOMS: atom_id res chain seq x y z
N MET A 1 -11.90 -35.14 0.64
CA MET A 1 -12.33 -34.02 -0.22
C MET A 1 -12.81 -32.92 0.72
N VAL A 2 -11.91 -32.02 1.10
CA VAL A 2 -12.24 -30.88 1.96
C VAL A 2 -12.91 -29.84 1.06
N GLU A 3 -14.15 -29.49 1.34
CA GLU A 3 -14.76 -28.28 0.80
C GLU A 3 -13.87 -27.11 1.20
N ILE A 4 -13.00 -26.66 0.29
CA ILE A 4 -12.38 -25.35 0.39
C ILE A 4 -13.56 -24.37 0.34
N GLU A 5 -13.93 -23.82 1.50
CA GLU A 5 -14.97 -22.81 1.64
C GLU A 5 -14.58 -21.61 0.79
N ARG A 6 -15.10 -21.56 -0.45
CA ARG A 6 -14.52 -20.77 -1.54
C ARG A 6 -14.55 -19.27 -1.22
N SER A 7 -13.41 -18.71 -0.80
CA SER A 7 -13.12 -17.29 -1.03
C SER A 7 -13.16 -17.02 -2.53
N GLY A 8 -13.68 -15.86 -2.94
CA GLY A 8 -13.60 -15.45 -4.34
C GLY A 8 -12.14 -15.28 -4.78
N PRO A 9 -11.81 -15.44 -6.07
CA PRO A 9 -10.47 -15.14 -6.56
C PRO A 9 -10.16 -13.64 -6.38
N CYS A 10 -8.90 -13.33 -6.02
CA CYS A 10 -8.39 -11.97 -5.98
C CYS A 10 -7.21 -11.77 -6.94
N GLY A 11 -6.87 -10.51 -7.23
CA GLY A 11 -5.78 -10.17 -8.15
C GLY A 11 -4.44 -10.83 -7.79
N LEU A 12 -4.12 -10.96 -6.49
CA LEU A 12 -2.92 -11.67 -6.02
C LEU A 12 -2.94 -13.16 -6.39
N CYS A 13 -4.08 -13.84 -6.20
CA CYS A 13 -4.22 -15.26 -6.53
C CYS A 13 -3.88 -15.51 -8.01
N LEU A 14 -4.44 -14.69 -8.90
CA LEU A 14 -4.27 -14.85 -10.35
C LEU A 14 -2.89 -14.49 -10.85
N ILE A 15 -2.14 -13.72 -10.07
CA ILE A 15 -0.84 -13.24 -10.49
C ILE A 15 0.32 -14.06 -9.97
N ALA A 16 0.14 -14.72 -8.83
CA ALA A 16 0.92 -15.91 -8.53
C ALA A 16 0.80 -16.94 -9.68
N TYR A 17 -0.36 -17.07 -10.31
CA TYR A 17 -0.54 -17.93 -11.48
C TYR A 17 0.05 -17.37 -12.80
N LYS A 18 0.24 -16.05 -12.95
CA LYS A 18 0.83 -15.44 -14.16
C LYS A 18 2.35 -15.25 -14.11
N PHE A 19 2.95 -14.99 -12.93
CA PHE A 19 4.41 -14.83 -12.76
C PHE A 19 5.21 -16.15 -12.79
N ARG A 20 4.67 -17.18 -13.45
CA ARG A 20 5.30 -18.49 -13.61
C ARG A 20 6.53 -18.39 -14.53
N ASN A 21 7.64 -17.89 -13.97
CA ASN A 21 9.00 -18.00 -14.53
C ASN A 21 9.83 -19.07 -13.80
N THR A 22 9.26 -19.80 -12.83
CA THR A 22 9.94 -20.85 -12.05
C THR A 22 9.68 -22.26 -12.54
N GLY A 23 8.72 -22.48 -13.45
CA GLY A 23 8.37 -23.82 -13.95
C GLY A 23 7.78 -24.76 -12.89
N ASP A 24 7.47 -24.25 -11.70
CA ASP A 24 6.91 -25.01 -10.59
C ASP A 24 5.51 -24.45 -10.25
N ASP A 25 4.48 -25.20 -10.66
CA ASP A 25 3.07 -24.86 -10.46
C ASP A 25 2.63 -24.98 -8.98
N SER A 26 3.52 -25.36 -8.05
CA SER A 26 3.19 -25.61 -6.65
C SER A 26 3.29 -24.38 -5.73
N VAL A 27 3.92 -23.27 -6.14
CA VAL A 27 4.14 -22.11 -5.27
C VAL A 27 3.10 -21.01 -5.52
N ASN A 28 2.05 -21.01 -4.70
CA ASN A 28 0.99 -20.00 -4.73
C ASN A 28 0.46 -19.67 -3.32
N GLY A 29 -0.52 -18.77 -3.23
CA GLY A 29 -1.16 -18.37 -1.99
C GLY A 29 -2.37 -19.23 -1.58
N ASP A 30 -2.62 -20.38 -2.21
CA ASP A 30 -3.82 -21.19 -1.95
C ASP A 30 -3.83 -21.73 -0.51
N VAL A 31 -2.65 -22.11 0.00
CA VAL A 31 -2.44 -22.51 1.40
C VAL A 31 -1.65 -21.44 2.17
N ALA A 32 -0.59 -20.88 1.57
CA ALA A 32 0.35 -19.96 2.22
C ALA A 32 0.87 -20.53 3.56
N ALA A 33 0.88 -19.74 4.64
CA ALA A 33 1.24 -20.22 5.99
C ALA A 33 0.08 -20.94 6.71
N ASP A 34 -1.07 -21.12 6.04
CA ASP A 34 -2.28 -21.75 6.59
C ASP A 34 -2.91 -21.03 7.79
N GLY A 35 -2.72 -19.72 7.89
CA GLY A 35 -3.30 -18.87 8.96
C GLY A 35 -4.84 -18.84 8.98
N TYR A 36 -5.52 -19.40 7.97
CA TYR A 36 -6.97 -19.63 8.04
C TYR A 36 -7.32 -20.68 9.10
N HIS A 37 -6.52 -21.76 9.19
CA HIS A 37 -6.74 -22.83 10.15
C HIS A 37 -5.88 -22.67 11.41
N LYS A 38 -4.70 -22.04 11.30
CA LYS A 38 -3.67 -22.00 12.35
C LYS A 38 -3.57 -20.68 13.14
N TYR A 39 -4.57 -19.81 13.04
CA TYR A 39 -4.50 -18.49 13.66
C TYR A 39 -4.37 -18.55 15.20
N LYS A 40 -4.84 -19.63 15.84
CA LYS A 40 -4.71 -19.79 17.31
C LYS A 40 -3.26 -20.08 17.71
N GLU A 41 -2.58 -20.92 16.94
CA GLU A 41 -1.16 -21.19 17.11
C GLU A 41 -0.33 -19.93 16.89
N ASP A 42 -0.65 -19.17 15.83
CA ASP A 42 0.01 -17.89 15.54
C ASP A 42 -0.15 -16.91 16.71
N ILE A 43 -1.37 -16.76 17.26
CA ILE A 43 -1.65 -15.86 18.39
C ILE A 43 -0.93 -16.30 19.67
N LYS A 44 -0.86 -17.60 19.93
CA LYS A 44 -0.10 -18.13 21.07
C LYS A 44 1.37 -17.72 20.97
N LEU A 45 1.99 -17.84 19.79
CA LEU A 45 3.36 -17.41 19.55
C LEU A 45 3.52 -15.89 19.71
N MET A 46 2.56 -15.09 19.24
CA MET A 46 2.56 -13.63 19.43
C MET A 46 2.53 -13.28 20.92
N LYS A 47 1.73 -14.00 21.73
CA LYS A 47 1.65 -13.80 23.17
C LYS A 47 2.96 -14.16 23.87
N GLU A 48 3.54 -15.32 23.53
CA GLU A 48 4.82 -15.78 24.07
C GLU A 48 5.97 -14.81 23.73
N THR A 49 5.92 -14.21 22.55
CA THR A 49 6.86 -13.17 22.10
C THR A 49 6.66 -11.84 22.85
N GLY A 50 5.50 -11.63 23.46
CA GLY A 50 5.17 -10.40 24.19
C GLY A 50 4.75 -9.23 23.31
N LEU A 51 4.07 -9.50 22.18
CA LEU A 51 3.55 -8.44 21.30
C LEU A 51 2.32 -7.76 21.92
N ASP A 52 2.27 -6.43 21.88
CA ASP A 52 1.12 -5.63 22.36
C ASP A 52 -0.03 -5.56 21.34
N SER A 53 0.30 -5.66 20.06
CA SER A 53 -0.66 -5.52 18.96
C SER A 53 -0.31 -6.44 17.80
N TYR A 54 -1.32 -6.77 17.01
CA TYR A 54 -1.17 -7.54 15.77
C TYR A 54 -1.88 -6.84 14.63
N ARG A 55 -1.13 -6.56 13.57
CA ARG A 55 -1.63 -5.95 12.34
C ARG A 55 -1.89 -7.02 11.30
N PHE A 56 -3.14 -7.15 10.88
CA PHE A 56 -3.58 -8.07 9.83
C PHE A 56 -4.42 -7.34 8.78
N SER A 57 -4.74 -8.01 7.67
CA SER A 57 -5.67 -7.51 6.66
C SER A 57 -6.93 -8.37 6.57
N ILE A 58 -8.04 -7.70 6.26
CA ILE A 58 -9.30 -8.36 5.97
C ILE A 58 -9.34 -8.58 4.46
N SER A 59 -9.61 -9.82 4.05
CA SER A 59 -9.66 -10.15 2.64
C SER A 59 -11.00 -9.77 2.04
N TRP A 60 -11.00 -8.85 1.06
CA TRP A 60 -12.23 -8.36 0.44
C TRP A 60 -13.00 -9.51 -0.20
N SER A 61 -12.33 -10.30 -1.03
CA SER A 61 -12.93 -11.45 -1.72
C SER A 61 -13.33 -12.61 -0.79
N ARG A 62 -12.82 -12.65 0.45
CA ARG A 62 -13.32 -13.59 1.49
C ARG A 62 -14.60 -13.09 2.13
N LEU A 63 -14.67 -11.79 2.42
CA LEU A 63 -15.81 -11.17 3.09
C LEU A 63 -16.99 -10.96 2.14
N ILE A 64 -16.72 -10.54 0.91
CA ILE A 64 -17.71 -10.28 -0.15
C ILE A 64 -17.21 -10.95 -1.45
N PRO A 65 -17.53 -12.23 -1.69
CA PRO A 65 -16.93 -13.01 -2.78
C PRO A 65 -17.16 -12.47 -4.19
N LYS A 66 -18.28 -11.78 -4.41
CA LYS A 66 -18.61 -11.13 -5.69
C LYS A 66 -18.15 -9.67 -5.74
N GLY A 67 -17.29 -9.23 -4.82
CA GLY A 67 -16.86 -7.83 -4.65
C GLY A 67 -17.95 -6.90 -4.09
N ARG A 68 -19.22 -7.19 -4.38
CA ARG A 68 -20.43 -6.49 -3.91
C ARG A 68 -21.49 -7.49 -3.46
N GLY A 69 -22.49 -6.98 -2.76
CA GLY A 69 -23.71 -7.73 -2.43
C GLY A 69 -23.58 -8.57 -1.17
N GLU A 70 -23.92 -9.86 -1.28
CA GLU A 70 -24.02 -10.76 -0.12
C GLU A 70 -22.68 -10.96 0.60
N ILE A 71 -22.74 -10.81 1.92
CA ILE A 71 -21.61 -11.03 2.82
C ILE A 71 -21.49 -12.52 3.08
N ASN A 72 -20.27 -13.04 3.04
CA ASN A 72 -19.99 -14.42 3.41
C ASN A 72 -19.97 -14.57 4.95
N PRO A 73 -20.98 -15.23 5.56
CA PRO A 73 -21.05 -15.36 7.01
C PRO A 73 -19.87 -16.15 7.60
N LYS A 74 -19.27 -17.06 6.82
CA LYS A 74 -18.07 -17.80 7.24
C LYS A 74 -16.84 -16.91 7.28
N GLY A 75 -16.71 -16.00 6.31
CA GLY A 75 -15.67 -14.96 6.31
C GLY A 75 -15.79 -14.05 7.53
N VAL A 76 -17.01 -13.61 7.86
CA VAL A 76 -17.30 -12.85 9.08
C VAL A 76 -16.95 -13.66 10.34
N GLY A 77 -17.34 -14.93 10.38
CA GLY A 77 -17.03 -15.84 11.49
C GLY A 77 -15.53 -16.00 11.73
N TYR A 78 -14.74 -16.19 10.67
CA TYR A 78 -13.28 -16.29 10.74
C TYR A 78 -12.66 -15.03 11.38
N TYR A 79 -12.96 -13.84 10.86
CA TYR A 79 -12.38 -12.60 11.39
C TYR A 79 -12.86 -12.30 12.82
N ASN A 80 -14.13 -12.60 13.15
CA ASN A 80 -14.61 -12.49 14.53
C ASN A 80 -13.83 -13.41 15.48
N ASN A 81 -13.58 -14.66 15.08
CA ASN A 81 -12.83 -15.61 15.89
C ASN A 81 -11.37 -15.16 16.05
N LEU A 82 -10.72 -14.68 14.98
CA LEU A 82 -9.38 -14.12 15.03
C LEU A 82 -9.30 -12.92 16.00
N ILE A 83 -10.21 -11.97 15.86
CA ILE A 83 -10.25 -10.75 16.69
C ILE A 83 -10.49 -11.10 18.17
N ASN A 84 -11.43 -11.99 18.45
CA ASN A 84 -11.71 -12.42 19.82
C ASN A 84 -10.49 -13.13 20.43
N GLU A 85 -9.87 -14.05 19.70
CA GLU A 85 -8.69 -14.77 20.18
C GLU A 85 -7.51 -13.83 20.47
N LEU A 86 -7.30 -12.79 19.66
CA LEU A 86 -6.30 -11.75 19.92
C LEU A 86 -6.59 -11.01 21.23
N LEU A 87 -7.83 -10.57 21.41
CA LEU A 87 -8.25 -9.83 22.60
C LEU A 87 -8.20 -10.68 23.87
N ASP A 88 -8.56 -11.97 23.79
CA ASP A 88 -8.48 -12.92 24.90
C ASP A 88 -7.03 -13.11 25.37
N HIS A 89 -6.05 -12.92 24.48
CA HIS A 89 -4.63 -12.92 24.80
C HIS A 89 -4.07 -11.53 25.13
N GLY A 90 -4.90 -10.49 25.15
CA GLY A 90 -4.52 -9.11 25.43
C GLY A 90 -3.71 -8.46 24.32
N ILE A 91 -3.84 -8.93 23.07
CA ILE A 91 -3.17 -8.39 21.89
C ILE A 91 -4.17 -7.50 21.13
N GLN A 92 -3.81 -6.24 20.87
CA GLN A 92 -4.69 -5.30 20.21
C GLN A 92 -4.79 -5.58 18.69
N PRO A 93 -6.00 -5.75 18.12
CA PRO A 93 -6.19 -5.97 16.69
C PRO A 93 -6.11 -4.67 15.90
N HIS A 94 -5.17 -4.60 14.95
CA HIS A 94 -5.03 -3.49 14.00
C HIS A 94 -5.39 -4.00 12.59
N ALA A 95 -6.54 -3.58 12.04
CA ALA A 95 -7.03 -4.12 10.79
C ALA A 95 -6.70 -3.20 9.60
N THR A 96 -6.14 -3.80 8.55
CA THR A 96 -6.00 -3.19 7.22
C THR A 96 -7.16 -3.63 6.34
N ILE A 97 -7.90 -2.68 5.78
CA ILE A 97 -9.09 -2.96 4.96
C ILE A 97 -8.67 -3.54 3.61
N PHE A 98 -7.64 -2.97 2.96
CA PHE A 98 -7.17 -3.45 1.66
C PHE A 98 -5.67 -3.63 1.59
N GLN A 99 -5.27 -4.82 1.09
CA GLN A 99 -3.87 -5.18 0.86
C GLN A 99 -3.76 -6.03 -0.41
N TYR A 100 -3.79 -5.37 -1.57
CA TYR A 100 -3.49 -5.92 -2.90
C TYR A 100 -4.47 -7.02 -3.37
N ASP A 101 -5.51 -7.32 -2.60
CA ASP A 101 -6.39 -8.47 -2.75
C ASP A 101 -7.73 -8.11 -3.41
N LEU A 102 -7.68 -7.26 -4.44
CA LEU A 102 -8.89 -6.80 -5.15
C LEU A 102 -9.69 -8.00 -5.68
N PRO A 103 -11.01 -8.10 -5.41
CA PRO A 103 -11.84 -9.15 -5.98
C PRO A 103 -11.76 -9.14 -7.50
N GLN A 104 -11.43 -10.28 -8.10
CA GLN A 104 -11.15 -10.34 -9.54
C GLN A 104 -12.34 -9.88 -10.39
N ILE A 105 -13.56 -10.14 -9.93
CA ILE A 105 -14.78 -9.71 -10.63
C ILE A 105 -14.84 -8.19 -10.86
N LEU A 106 -14.29 -7.38 -9.94
CA LEU A 106 -14.24 -5.92 -10.10
C LEU A 106 -13.14 -5.49 -11.09
N GLU A 107 -12.03 -6.23 -11.12
CA GLU A 107 -10.98 -6.06 -12.13
C GLU A 107 -11.52 -6.42 -13.53
N ASP A 108 -12.23 -7.53 -13.67
CA ASP A 108 -12.77 -8.01 -14.94
C ASP A 108 -13.90 -7.11 -15.47
N GLU A 109 -14.76 -6.59 -14.58
CA GLU A 109 -15.93 -5.80 -14.98
C GLU A 109 -15.56 -4.39 -15.47
N TYR A 110 -14.62 -3.72 -14.80
CA TYR A 110 -14.32 -2.30 -15.10
C TYR A 110 -12.85 -1.92 -14.94
N GLY A 111 -11.93 -2.87 -14.77
CA GLY A 111 -10.50 -2.59 -14.59
C GLY A 111 -10.14 -2.13 -13.18
N GLY A 112 -10.97 -2.44 -12.18
CA GLY A 112 -10.64 -2.23 -10.77
C GLY A 112 -10.23 -0.78 -10.46
N TRP A 113 -8.99 -0.61 -9.98
CA TRP A 113 -8.47 0.70 -9.58
C TRP A 113 -8.30 1.72 -10.73
N LEU A 114 -8.40 1.29 -11.99
CA LEU A 114 -8.40 2.20 -13.13
C LEU A 114 -9.70 3.00 -13.26
N SER A 115 -10.79 2.49 -12.70
CA SER A 115 -12.10 3.12 -12.78
C SER A 115 -12.46 3.86 -11.49
N PRO A 116 -13.06 5.06 -11.56
CA PRO A 116 -13.57 5.74 -10.36
C PRO A 116 -14.71 4.97 -9.68
N GLN A 117 -15.31 3.96 -10.33
CA GLN A 117 -16.33 3.09 -9.72
C GLN A 117 -15.80 2.37 -8.47
N ILE A 118 -14.50 2.07 -8.42
CA ILE A 118 -13.86 1.40 -7.29
C ILE A 118 -14.05 2.16 -5.97
N ILE A 119 -14.18 3.49 -6.02
CA ILE A 119 -14.33 4.35 -4.84
C ILE A 119 -15.61 3.96 -4.09
N GLY A 120 -16.71 3.77 -4.82
CA GLY A 120 -17.99 3.36 -4.25
C GLY A 120 -17.92 1.95 -3.65
N ASP A 121 -17.33 1.01 -4.39
CA ASP A 121 -17.24 -0.39 -3.98
C ASP A 121 -16.34 -0.59 -2.77
N PHE A 122 -15.18 0.07 -2.77
CA PHE A 122 -14.27 0.06 -1.63
C PHE A 122 -14.92 0.69 -0.40
N THR A 123 -15.69 1.78 -0.57
CA THR A 123 -16.42 2.41 0.54
C THR A 123 -17.50 1.48 1.10
N ALA A 124 -18.23 0.75 0.24
CA ALA A 124 -19.23 -0.22 0.67
C ALA A 124 -18.58 -1.41 1.40
N TYR A 125 -17.45 -1.89 0.91
CA TYR A 125 -16.66 -2.92 1.59
C TYR A 125 -16.15 -2.45 2.95
N ALA A 126 -15.59 -1.24 3.03
CA ALA A 126 -15.20 -0.62 4.29
C ALA A 126 -16.38 -0.49 5.27
N ASP A 127 -17.58 -0.13 4.79
CA ASP A 127 -18.80 -0.08 5.62
C ASP A 127 -19.09 -1.42 6.29
N VAL A 128 -18.89 -2.54 5.59
CA VAL A 128 -19.04 -3.89 6.16
C VAL A 128 -17.97 -4.11 7.23
N CYS A 129 -16.70 -3.84 6.95
CA CYS A 129 -15.63 -4.03 7.93
C CYS A 129 -15.88 -3.25 9.23
N PHE A 130 -16.24 -1.96 9.12
CA PHE A 130 -16.54 -1.13 10.29
C PHE A 130 -17.76 -1.61 11.07
N ARG A 131 -18.81 -2.05 10.37
CA ARG A 131 -20.04 -2.52 11.01
C ARG A 131 -19.84 -3.85 11.74
N GLU A 132 -19.16 -4.81 11.11
CA GLU A 132 -19.04 -6.17 11.65
C GLU A 132 -17.95 -6.29 12.73
N PHE A 133 -16.91 -5.45 12.69
CA PHE A 133 -15.72 -5.64 13.54
C PHE A 133 -15.32 -4.40 14.35
N GLY A 134 -15.87 -3.23 14.06
CA GLY A 134 -15.46 -1.97 14.68
C GLY A 134 -15.90 -1.79 16.13
N ASP A 135 -16.67 -2.73 16.69
CA ASP A 135 -16.92 -2.78 18.14
C ASP A 135 -15.68 -3.22 18.94
N ARG A 136 -14.73 -3.90 18.29
CA ARG A 136 -13.50 -4.47 18.90
C ARG A 136 -12.21 -3.98 18.23
N VAL A 137 -12.26 -3.64 16.94
CA VAL A 137 -11.11 -3.09 16.21
C VAL A 137 -11.09 -1.57 16.32
N THR A 138 -10.06 -1.06 17.00
CA THR A 138 -9.88 0.37 17.27
C THR A 138 -8.88 1.06 16.35
N ASN A 139 -8.08 0.31 15.59
CA ASN A 139 -7.08 0.88 14.67
C ASN A 139 -7.30 0.37 13.24
N TRP A 140 -7.69 1.28 12.36
CA TRP A 140 -8.04 0.99 10.97
C TRP A 140 -7.02 1.57 9.99
N THR A 141 -6.42 0.73 9.16
CA THR A 141 -5.67 1.16 7.98
C THR A 141 -6.53 0.96 6.74
N THR A 142 -6.80 2.01 5.99
CA THR A 142 -7.58 1.90 4.74
C THR A 142 -6.84 1.11 3.66
N LEU A 143 -5.68 1.60 3.22
CA LEU A 143 -4.81 0.93 2.24
C LEU A 143 -3.41 0.75 2.81
N ASN A 144 -2.82 -0.42 2.56
CA ASN A 144 -1.40 -0.67 2.80
C ASN A 144 -0.57 -0.47 1.53
N GLU A 145 0.44 0.39 1.61
CA GLU A 145 1.42 0.68 0.56
C GLU A 145 0.79 0.93 -0.84
N PRO A 146 -0.20 1.83 -0.96
CA PRO A 146 -0.82 2.07 -2.26
C PRO A 146 0.19 2.62 -3.29
N ASN A 147 1.24 3.32 -2.86
CA ASN A 147 2.33 3.76 -3.73
C ASN A 147 3.13 2.60 -4.32
N ALA A 148 3.38 1.56 -3.53
CA ALA A 148 4.02 0.34 -4.03
C ALA A 148 3.06 -0.44 -4.93
N LEU A 149 1.78 -0.63 -4.55
CA LEU A 149 0.75 -1.27 -5.37
C LEU A 149 0.70 -0.68 -6.78
N VAL A 150 0.66 0.65 -6.88
CA VAL A 150 0.65 1.35 -8.16
C VAL A 150 1.94 1.09 -8.93
N SER A 151 3.09 1.27 -8.29
CA SER A 151 4.40 1.13 -8.93
C SER A 151 4.69 -0.30 -9.42
N VAL A 152 4.30 -1.32 -8.64
CA VAL A 152 4.52 -2.72 -9.00
C VAL A 152 3.45 -3.25 -9.95
N GLY A 153 2.20 -2.79 -9.81
CA GLY A 153 1.04 -3.32 -10.50
C GLY A 153 0.74 -2.71 -11.86
N TYR A 154 1.02 -1.41 -12.03
CA TYR A 154 0.59 -0.62 -13.19
C TYR A 154 1.74 0.10 -13.93
N ASP A 155 2.97 0.06 -13.40
CA ASP A 155 4.16 0.55 -14.10
C ASP A 155 5.15 -0.58 -14.38
N ALA A 156 5.60 -1.28 -13.34
CA ALA A 156 6.52 -2.40 -13.46
C ALA A 156 5.85 -3.65 -14.07
N GLY A 157 4.54 -3.80 -13.84
CA GLY A 157 3.76 -4.97 -14.20
C GLY A 157 4.25 -6.26 -13.56
N ILE A 158 4.84 -6.20 -12.36
CA ILE A 158 5.36 -7.37 -11.60
C ILE A 158 4.50 -7.72 -10.37
N GLY A 159 3.50 -6.91 -10.05
CA GLY A 159 2.50 -7.16 -9.01
C GLY A 159 1.09 -7.07 -9.60
N PRO A 160 0.02 -7.31 -8.81
CA PRO A 160 -1.34 -7.24 -9.32
C PRO A 160 -1.78 -5.85 -9.78
N PRO A 161 -2.47 -5.72 -10.94
CA PRO A 161 -2.95 -6.75 -11.88
C PRO A 161 -1.97 -7.14 -13.02
N GLY A 162 -0.70 -6.74 -12.92
CA GLY A 162 0.36 -7.17 -13.85
C GLY A 162 0.36 -6.36 -15.14
N ARG A 163 0.03 -5.07 -15.07
CA ARG A 163 -0.12 -4.19 -16.22
C ARG A 163 1.11 -3.32 -16.42
N CYS A 164 1.58 -3.25 -17.66
CA CYS A 164 2.66 -2.37 -18.10
C CYS A 164 2.66 -2.25 -19.63
N SER A 165 3.34 -1.25 -20.18
CA SER A 165 3.45 -1.02 -21.62
C SER A 165 4.90 -0.89 -22.08
N LYS A 166 5.26 -1.51 -23.21
CA LYS A 166 6.59 -1.37 -23.83
C LYS A 166 6.91 0.10 -24.19
N PRO A 167 8.18 0.56 -24.08
CA PRO A 167 9.38 -0.19 -23.70
C PRO A 167 9.59 -0.29 -22.17
N PHE A 168 8.59 0.07 -21.36
CA PHE A 168 8.66 0.06 -19.89
C PHE A 168 8.26 -1.30 -19.30
N GLY A 169 8.39 -1.39 -17.97
CA GLY A 169 8.05 -2.56 -17.17
C GLY A 169 9.10 -3.68 -17.17
N PHE A 170 8.84 -4.74 -16.42
CA PHE A 170 9.77 -5.88 -16.23
C PHE A 170 9.12 -7.25 -16.49
N ALA A 171 7.88 -7.26 -16.99
CA ALA A 171 7.09 -8.48 -17.21
C ALA A 171 6.56 -8.52 -18.64
N ASP A 172 5.54 -9.35 -18.89
CA ASP A 172 4.78 -9.31 -20.13
C ASP A 172 3.93 -8.02 -20.21
N CYS A 173 4.56 -6.95 -20.69
CA CYS A 173 3.97 -5.64 -20.89
C CYS A 173 3.18 -5.55 -22.21
N SER A 174 2.40 -6.60 -22.48
CA SER A 174 1.47 -6.69 -23.62
C SER A 174 0.15 -5.98 -23.35
N CYS A 175 -0.16 -5.70 -22.07
CA CYS A 175 -1.39 -5.01 -21.66
C CYS A 175 -1.12 -3.98 -20.56
N GLY A 176 -1.75 -2.81 -20.69
CA GLY A 176 -1.56 -1.68 -19.78
C GLY A 176 -1.07 -0.43 -20.48
N ASP A 177 -0.91 0.62 -19.69
CA ASP A 177 -0.36 1.90 -20.13
C ASP A 177 0.43 2.53 -18.97
N SER A 178 1.72 2.22 -18.93
CA SER A 178 2.65 2.72 -17.89
C SER A 178 2.81 4.25 -17.93
N VAL A 179 2.33 4.92 -18.98
CA VAL A 179 2.36 6.38 -19.10
C VAL A 179 1.24 7.02 -18.28
N ASN A 180 0.04 6.43 -18.27
CA ASN A 180 -1.14 7.05 -17.66
C ASN A 180 -1.72 6.28 -16.48
N GLU A 181 -1.75 4.95 -16.53
CA GLU A 181 -2.40 4.11 -15.53
C GLU A 181 -1.89 4.35 -14.10
N PRO A 182 -0.57 4.48 -13.84
CA PRO A 182 -0.10 4.73 -12.49
C PRO A 182 -0.74 5.96 -11.83
N TYR A 183 -0.90 7.05 -12.58
CA TYR A 183 -1.48 8.30 -12.06
C TYR A 183 -2.98 8.19 -11.79
N VAL A 184 -3.70 7.49 -12.67
CA VAL A 184 -5.14 7.24 -12.50
C VAL A 184 -5.40 6.36 -11.27
N VAL A 185 -4.65 5.27 -11.13
CA VAL A 185 -4.79 4.34 -10.01
C VAL A 185 -4.45 5.03 -8.69
N ALA A 186 -3.34 5.76 -8.62
CA ALA A 186 -2.97 6.49 -7.41
C ALA A 186 -4.04 7.52 -7.01
N HIS A 187 -4.63 8.21 -7.99
CA HIS A 187 -5.72 9.15 -7.75
C HIS A 187 -6.96 8.46 -7.18
N ASN A 188 -7.39 7.35 -7.77
CA ASN A 188 -8.54 6.58 -7.28
C ASN A 188 -8.28 5.98 -5.90
N CYS A 189 -7.06 5.50 -5.59
CA CYS A 189 -6.67 5.05 -4.25
C CYS A 189 -6.83 6.15 -3.20
N LEU A 190 -6.36 7.38 -3.51
CA LEU A 190 -6.49 8.54 -2.61
C LEU A 190 -7.95 8.92 -2.39
N LEU A 191 -8.79 8.90 -3.43
CA LEU A 191 -10.22 9.20 -3.30
C LEU A 191 -11.00 8.09 -2.57
N ALA A 192 -10.63 6.82 -2.78
CA ALA A 192 -11.20 5.68 -2.06
C ALA A 192 -10.87 5.76 -0.56
N HIS A 193 -9.64 6.14 -0.23
CA HIS A 193 -9.22 6.43 1.14
C HIS A 193 -10.09 7.51 1.80
N THR A 194 -10.20 8.69 1.20
CA THR A 194 -10.98 9.80 1.80
C THR A 194 -12.46 9.45 1.91
N SER A 195 -13.01 8.70 0.96
CA SER A 195 -14.39 8.22 1.01
C SER A 195 -14.63 7.28 2.19
N ALA A 196 -13.76 6.29 2.41
CA ALA A 196 -13.85 5.37 3.54
C ALA A 196 -13.67 6.08 4.89
N VAL A 197 -12.73 7.03 4.98
CA VAL A 197 -12.52 7.85 6.20
C VAL A 197 -13.74 8.71 6.49
N SER A 198 -14.29 9.39 5.48
CA SER A 198 -15.50 10.20 5.64
C SER A 198 -16.69 9.38 6.13
N LEU A 199 -16.84 8.15 5.62
CA LEU A 199 -17.83 7.20 6.12
C LEU A 199 -17.57 6.82 7.58
N TYR A 200 -16.34 6.44 7.93
CA TYR A 200 -15.96 6.05 9.29
C TYR A 200 -16.28 7.14 10.31
N ARG A 201 -15.80 8.36 10.05
CA ARG A 201 -15.99 9.50 10.95
C ARG A 201 -17.46 9.87 11.15
N ARG A 202 -18.25 9.81 10.09
CA ARG A 202 -19.68 10.18 10.12
C ARG A 202 -20.55 9.13 10.80
N LYS A 203 -20.28 7.83 10.57
CA LYS A 203 -21.19 6.74 10.98
C LYS A 203 -20.72 5.97 12.22
N TYR A 204 -19.42 5.91 12.47
CA TYR A 204 -18.82 4.95 13.39
C TYR A 204 -17.93 5.56 14.47
N GLN A 205 -17.09 6.55 14.14
CA GLN A 205 -16.03 7.03 15.05
C GLN A 205 -16.56 7.52 16.41
N THR A 206 -17.72 8.19 16.45
CA THR A 206 -18.32 8.67 17.70
C THR A 206 -18.78 7.55 18.64
N LYS A 207 -19.04 6.35 18.11
CA LYS A 207 -19.50 5.18 18.87
C LYS A 207 -18.39 4.18 19.15
N GLN A 208 -17.50 4.01 18.17
CA GLN A 208 -16.43 3.00 18.20
C GLN A 208 -15.12 3.56 18.77
N HIS A 209 -14.96 4.88 18.82
CA HIS A 209 -13.78 5.57 19.35
C HIS A 209 -12.44 5.13 18.75
N GLY A 210 -12.47 4.54 17.54
CA GLY A 210 -11.27 4.11 16.84
C GLY A 210 -10.61 5.22 16.02
N LEU A 211 -9.40 4.91 15.58
CA LEU A 211 -8.55 5.73 14.74
C LEU A 211 -8.47 5.13 13.34
N ILE A 212 -8.40 5.99 12.32
CA ILE A 212 -8.27 5.56 10.93
C ILE A 212 -7.14 6.29 10.19
N GLY A 213 -6.37 5.54 9.41
CA GLY A 213 -5.21 6.06 8.70
C GLY A 213 -4.88 5.31 7.41
N MET A 214 -3.65 5.52 6.93
CA MET A 214 -3.06 4.86 5.77
C MET A 214 -1.63 4.42 6.11
N ASN A 215 -1.18 3.30 5.52
CA ASN A 215 0.22 2.88 5.59
C ASN A 215 0.89 3.12 4.24
N ILE A 216 2.05 3.78 4.24
CA ILE A 216 2.79 4.12 3.03
C ILE A 216 4.18 3.49 3.07
N CYS A 217 4.62 2.92 1.94
CA CYS A 217 5.99 2.43 1.80
C CYS A 217 6.94 3.61 1.61
N ILE A 218 7.93 3.77 2.48
CA ILE A 218 8.89 4.86 2.40
C ILE A 218 10.30 4.30 2.40
N ASN A 219 11.08 4.73 1.41
CA ASN A 219 12.51 4.48 1.37
C ASN A 219 13.26 5.77 1.72
N ASN A 220 14.39 5.65 2.41
CA ASN A 220 15.27 6.80 2.58
C ASN A 220 15.97 7.11 1.25
N ILE A 221 15.66 8.25 0.63
CA ILE A 221 16.27 8.67 -0.63
C ILE A 221 17.57 9.43 -0.33
N VAL A 222 18.67 8.97 -0.93
CA VAL A 222 20.02 9.51 -0.73
C VAL A 222 20.62 9.89 -2.09
N PRO A 223 21.18 11.09 -2.26
CA PRO A 223 21.86 11.44 -3.51
C PRO A 223 23.09 10.55 -3.70
N TYR A 224 23.37 10.15 -4.94
CA TYR A 224 24.50 9.26 -5.26
C TYR A 224 25.85 9.94 -5.04
N THR A 225 25.94 11.24 -5.34
CA THR A 225 27.09 12.09 -5.04
C THR A 225 26.65 13.39 -4.36
N ASN A 226 27.60 14.18 -3.87
CA ASN A 226 27.35 15.54 -3.34
C ASN A 226 27.20 16.61 -4.44
N SER A 227 27.03 16.20 -5.70
CA SER A 227 26.77 17.13 -6.79
C SER A 227 25.40 17.81 -6.62
N THR A 228 25.26 19.02 -7.17
CA THR A 228 24.00 19.78 -7.08
C THR A 228 22.88 19.05 -7.82
N GLU A 229 23.24 18.38 -8.92
CA GLU A 229 22.38 17.59 -9.78
C GLU A 229 21.81 16.39 -9.03
N ASP A 230 22.65 15.57 -8.37
CA ASP A 230 22.18 14.40 -7.63
C ASP A 230 21.37 14.78 -6.38
N ILE A 231 21.71 15.90 -5.72
CA ILE A 231 20.91 16.45 -4.61
C ILE A 231 19.52 16.87 -5.11
N ALA A 232 19.43 17.52 -6.28
CA ALA A 232 18.16 17.87 -6.89
C ALA A 232 17.38 16.62 -7.32
N ALA A 233 18.05 15.62 -7.89
CA ALA A 233 17.44 14.34 -8.27
C ALA A 233 16.88 13.58 -7.07
N ALA A 234 17.59 13.56 -5.94
CA ALA A 234 17.10 12.97 -4.69
C ALA A 234 15.83 13.67 -4.19
N LYS A 235 15.74 15.00 -4.29
CA LYS A 235 14.51 15.75 -3.95
C LYS A 235 13.34 15.38 -4.87
N ARG A 236 13.58 15.23 -6.18
CA ARG A 236 12.55 14.78 -7.14
C ARG A 236 12.09 13.36 -6.83
N ALA A 237 13.02 12.43 -6.60
CA ALA A 237 12.70 11.06 -6.24
C ALA A 237 11.92 10.99 -4.91
N GLN A 238 12.26 11.80 -3.91
CA GLN A 238 11.47 11.89 -2.67
C GLN A 238 10.03 12.33 -2.94
N ALA A 239 9.82 13.32 -3.81
CA ALA A 239 8.49 13.77 -4.20
C ALA A 239 7.68 12.67 -4.91
N PHE A 240 8.30 11.89 -5.80
CA PHE A 240 7.60 10.84 -6.55
C PHE A 240 7.38 9.55 -5.75
N TYR A 241 8.32 9.12 -4.91
CA TYR A 241 8.17 7.89 -4.13
C TYR A 241 7.33 8.06 -2.86
N THR A 242 7.44 9.23 -2.22
CA THR A 242 6.82 9.50 -0.91
C THR A 242 5.79 10.62 -0.99
N GLY A 243 6.17 11.77 -1.54
CA GLY A 243 5.28 12.93 -1.67
C GLY A 243 4.05 12.66 -2.53
N TRP A 244 4.10 11.69 -3.44
CA TRP A 244 2.99 11.35 -4.33
C TRP A 244 1.70 10.99 -3.58
N PHE A 245 1.82 10.33 -2.42
CA PHE A 245 0.68 10.06 -1.54
C PHE A 245 0.66 10.97 -0.32
N LEU A 246 1.82 11.34 0.26
CA LEU A 246 1.83 12.19 1.45
C LEU A 246 1.38 13.63 1.18
N ASP A 247 1.86 14.30 0.13
CA ASP A 247 1.50 15.70 -0.12
C ASP A 247 -0.02 15.88 -0.32
N PRO A 248 -0.73 15.01 -1.07
CA PRO A 248 -2.18 15.07 -1.11
C PRO A 248 -2.81 14.98 0.28
N LEU A 249 -2.34 14.07 1.14
CA LEU A 249 -2.92 13.83 2.46
C LEU A 249 -2.66 14.99 3.45
N TYR A 250 -1.58 15.76 3.29
CA TYR A 250 -1.26 16.90 4.18
C TYR A 250 -1.67 18.25 3.62
N TYR A 251 -1.51 18.45 2.32
CA TYR A 251 -1.68 19.75 1.65
C TYR A 251 -2.84 19.78 0.66
N GLY A 252 -3.47 18.63 0.40
CA GLY A 252 -4.64 18.53 -0.48
C GLY A 252 -4.30 18.59 -1.96
N ASP A 253 -3.04 18.47 -2.35
CA ASP A 253 -2.59 18.47 -3.74
C ASP A 253 -1.27 17.71 -3.92
N TYR A 254 -0.95 17.32 -5.15
CA TYR A 254 0.30 16.62 -5.48
C TYR A 254 1.53 17.55 -5.40
N PRO A 255 2.75 16.99 -5.23
CA PRO A 255 3.98 17.77 -5.22
C PRO A 255 4.14 18.62 -6.49
N LEU A 256 4.62 19.87 -6.34
CA LEU A 256 4.77 20.79 -7.47
C LEU A 256 5.64 20.21 -8.59
N VAL A 257 6.80 19.65 -8.24
CA VAL A 257 7.72 19.05 -9.22
C VAL A 257 7.10 17.87 -9.96
N MET A 258 6.19 17.15 -9.33
CA MET A 258 5.46 16.07 -9.97
C MET A 258 4.47 16.62 -10.98
N LYS A 259 3.72 17.68 -10.65
CA LYS A 259 2.82 18.37 -11.58
C LYS A 259 3.57 18.92 -12.81
N GLU A 260 4.72 19.54 -12.59
CA GLU A 260 5.57 20.10 -13.64
C GLU A 260 6.10 19.00 -14.59
N ASN A 261 6.57 17.88 -14.03
CA ASN A 261 7.17 16.81 -14.81
C ASN A 261 6.15 15.93 -15.55
N THR A 262 4.97 15.73 -14.97
CA THR A 262 3.94 14.82 -15.51
C THR A 262 2.93 15.51 -16.40
N GLY A 263 2.74 16.84 -16.22
CA GLY A 263 1.83 17.64 -17.03
C GLY A 263 0.38 17.14 -16.95
N SER A 264 -0.24 16.91 -18.10
CA SER A 264 -1.65 16.50 -18.19
C SER A 264 -1.93 15.05 -17.78
N LYS A 265 -0.89 14.24 -17.55
CA LYS A 265 -1.04 12.83 -17.13
C LYS A 265 -1.52 12.71 -15.69
N LEU A 266 -1.16 13.68 -14.84
CA LEU A 266 -1.53 13.68 -13.42
C LEU A 266 -2.92 14.27 -13.25
N PRO A 267 -3.90 13.51 -12.73
CA PRO A 267 -5.23 14.03 -12.47
C PRO A 267 -5.21 15.19 -11.48
N LYS A 268 -6.24 16.03 -11.51
CA LYS A 268 -6.38 17.17 -10.61
C LYS A 268 -7.46 16.89 -9.59
N PHE A 269 -7.22 17.27 -8.33
CA PHE A 269 -8.27 17.29 -7.32
C PHE A 269 -9.14 18.53 -7.49
N SER A 270 -10.45 18.34 -7.41
CA SER A 270 -11.39 19.43 -7.18
C SER A 270 -11.17 20.03 -5.79
N GLN A 271 -11.70 21.24 -5.55
CA GLN A 271 -11.58 21.91 -4.26
C GLN A 271 -12.21 21.11 -3.11
N SER A 272 -13.30 20.37 -3.37
CA SER A 272 -13.93 19.49 -2.36
C SER A 272 -13.04 18.29 -2.04
N GLN A 273 -12.49 17.62 -3.05
CA GLN A 273 -11.57 16.49 -2.87
C GLN A 273 -10.30 16.90 -2.11
N SER A 274 -9.72 18.05 -2.46
CA SER A 274 -8.55 18.62 -1.78
C SER A 274 -8.81 18.82 -0.27
N LYS A 275 -9.96 19.40 0.08
CA LYS A 275 -10.36 19.58 1.49
C LYS A 275 -10.59 18.25 2.22
N GLN A 276 -11.12 17.24 1.53
CA GLN A 276 -11.32 15.92 2.11
C GLN A 276 -9.98 15.22 2.39
N LEU A 277 -8.98 15.40 1.54
CA LEU A 277 -7.66 14.80 1.70
C LEU A 277 -6.91 15.34 2.93
N ILE A 278 -6.86 16.66 3.13
CA ILE A 278 -6.11 17.30 4.24
C ILE A 278 -6.51 16.76 5.62
N ASN A 279 -7.78 16.37 5.77
CA ASN A 279 -8.32 15.88 7.03
C ASN A 279 -8.67 14.39 6.93
N SER A 280 -7.90 13.56 6.24
CA SER A 280 -8.27 12.15 6.00
C SER A 280 -7.55 11.11 6.85
N MET A 281 -6.75 11.50 7.84
CA MET A 281 -6.07 10.52 8.70
C MET A 281 -6.00 10.99 10.16
N ASP A 282 -6.10 10.04 11.07
CA ASP A 282 -5.79 10.19 12.50
C ASP A 282 -4.36 9.74 12.79
N PHE A 283 -3.82 8.80 12.00
CA PHE A 283 -2.43 8.35 12.06
C PHE A 283 -1.86 8.05 10.66
N LEU A 284 -0.52 8.02 10.57
CA LEU A 284 0.23 7.59 9.39
C LEU A 284 1.12 6.40 9.75
N GLY A 285 0.88 5.25 9.11
CA GLY A 285 1.77 4.10 9.19
C GLY A 285 2.90 4.19 8.16
N ILE A 286 4.11 3.81 8.54
CA ILE A 286 5.29 3.85 7.67
C ILE A 286 5.87 2.45 7.55
N ASN A 287 5.86 1.91 6.34
CA ASN A 287 6.57 0.67 6.05
C ASN A 287 7.95 1.04 5.50
N TYR A 288 9.00 0.72 6.24
CA TYR A 288 10.38 1.07 5.90
C TYR A 288 11.22 -0.18 5.78
N TYR A 289 11.90 -0.32 4.65
CA TYR A 289 12.75 -1.49 4.37
C TYR A 289 14.19 -1.09 4.10
N THR A 290 14.40 -0.09 3.25
CA THR A 290 15.73 0.22 2.73
C THR A 290 15.87 1.70 2.35
N PHE A 291 17.03 2.02 1.78
CA PHE A 291 17.35 3.31 1.20
C PHE A 291 17.72 3.14 -0.27
N LEU A 292 17.57 4.21 -1.05
CA LEU A 292 17.88 4.23 -2.48
C LEU A 292 18.89 5.33 -2.75
N TYR A 293 20.01 4.99 -3.40
CA TYR A 293 20.86 6.00 -4.01
C TYR A 293 20.22 6.48 -5.30
N VAL A 294 20.24 7.79 -5.52
CA VAL A 294 19.61 8.41 -6.68
C VAL A 294 20.60 9.32 -7.40
N LYS A 295 20.71 9.14 -8.70
CA LYS A 295 21.52 9.96 -9.61
C LYS A 295 20.63 10.76 -10.54
N ASP A 296 21.07 11.95 -10.92
CA ASP A 296 20.41 12.76 -11.96
C ASP A 296 20.38 12.03 -13.30
N ASP A 297 19.30 12.26 -14.04
CA ASP A 297 19.13 11.74 -15.39
C ASP A 297 18.91 12.88 -16.40
N PRO A 298 20.00 13.48 -16.92
CA PRO A 298 19.97 14.77 -17.62
C PRO A 298 19.33 14.71 -19.02
N HIS A 299 19.06 13.52 -19.57
CA HIS A 299 18.51 13.35 -20.92
C HIS A 299 16.99 13.47 -21.01
N HIS A 300 16.33 14.20 -20.10
CA HIS A 300 14.88 14.13 -19.90
C HIS A 300 14.16 15.46 -20.15
N ALA A 301 13.88 15.78 -21.41
CA ALA A 301 12.85 16.78 -21.72
C ALA A 301 11.46 16.27 -21.26
N PRO A 302 10.59 17.12 -20.69
CA PRO A 302 9.20 16.76 -20.41
C PRO A 302 8.54 16.17 -21.66
N SER A 303 8.00 14.96 -21.54
CA SER A 303 7.35 14.26 -22.64
C SER A 303 6.16 13.47 -22.13
N ASN A 304 5.04 13.58 -22.86
CA ASN A 304 3.81 12.86 -22.57
C ASN A 304 3.91 11.35 -22.85
N LYS A 305 5.07 10.85 -23.29
CA LYS A 305 5.30 9.42 -23.57
C LYS A 305 6.12 8.70 -22.50
N ARG A 306 6.49 9.41 -21.42
CA ARG A 306 7.27 8.85 -20.31
C ARG A 306 6.37 8.12 -19.32
N ASN A 307 6.88 7.02 -18.77
CA ASN A 307 6.25 6.35 -17.63
C ASN A 307 6.61 7.04 -16.31
N PHE A 308 5.98 6.57 -15.23
CA PHE A 308 6.18 7.07 -13.86
C PHE A 308 7.66 7.27 -13.49
N ARG A 309 8.51 6.27 -13.78
CA ARG A 309 9.94 6.33 -13.43
C ARG A 309 10.69 7.38 -14.23
N ALA A 310 10.44 7.47 -15.54
CA ALA A 310 11.09 8.44 -16.40
C ALA A 310 10.63 9.88 -16.11
N ASP A 311 9.41 10.08 -15.60
CA ASP A 311 8.95 11.41 -15.16
C ASP A 311 9.66 11.93 -13.91
N MET A 312 10.28 11.07 -13.11
CA MET A 312 11.14 11.52 -12.00
C MET A 312 12.38 12.27 -12.49
N ALA A 313 12.81 11.99 -13.74
CA ALA A 313 14.10 12.42 -14.30
C ALA A 313 15.27 12.07 -13.36
N ALA A 314 15.23 10.88 -12.76
CA ALA A 314 16.23 10.41 -11.80
C ALA A 314 16.37 8.89 -11.89
N LYS A 315 17.59 8.37 -11.73
CA LYS A 315 17.86 6.92 -11.73
C LYS A 315 18.15 6.43 -10.32
N SER A 316 17.40 5.44 -9.87
CA SER A 316 17.72 4.69 -8.66
C SER A 316 18.88 3.73 -8.96
N ILE A 317 19.95 3.84 -8.17
CA ILE A 317 21.11 2.96 -8.23
C ILE A 317 20.97 1.96 -7.08
N CYS A 318 20.70 0.71 -7.45
CA CYS A 318 20.76 -0.41 -6.52
C CYS A 318 22.17 -1.01 -6.65
N GLU A 319 23.09 -0.63 -5.75
CA GLU A 319 24.37 -1.33 -5.67
C GLU A 319 24.10 -2.74 -5.12
N PHE A 320 24.03 -3.74 -6.01
CA PHE A 320 23.89 -5.16 -5.63
C PHE A 320 24.97 -5.59 -4.64
N HIS A 321 26.14 -4.95 -4.64
CA HIS A 321 27.19 -5.17 -3.65
C HIS A 321 26.76 -4.80 -2.22
N MET A 322 25.86 -3.84 -2.03
CA MET A 322 25.39 -3.46 -0.68
C MET A 322 24.17 -4.22 -0.18
N CYS A 323 23.47 -4.97 -1.04
CA CYS A 323 22.45 -5.91 -0.57
C CYS A 323 23.11 -7.11 0.15
N CYS A 324 24.39 -7.37 -0.16
CA CYS A 324 25.24 -8.39 0.48
C CYS A 324 26.28 -7.83 1.47
N ILE A 325 26.49 -6.51 1.54
CA ILE A 325 27.27 -5.93 2.63
C ILE A 325 26.37 -5.97 3.86
N SER A 326 26.88 -6.52 4.95
CA SER A 326 26.30 -6.39 6.27
C SER A 326 26.13 -4.90 6.60
N VAL A 327 25.03 -4.29 6.17
CA VAL A 327 24.57 -3.02 6.70
C VAL A 327 24.34 -3.33 8.17
N THR A 328 25.23 -2.84 9.03
CA THR A 328 25.08 -3.05 10.46
C THR A 328 23.70 -2.55 10.86
N GLN A 329 23.02 -3.26 11.77
CA GLN A 329 21.72 -2.83 12.28
C GLN A 329 21.74 -1.34 12.69
N SER A 330 22.86 -0.86 13.24
CA SER A 330 23.08 0.55 13.57
C SER A 330 22.95 1.54 12.40
N LEU A 331 23.43 1.19 11.19
CA LEU A 331 23.32 2.04 10.01
C LEU A 331 21.88 2.05 9.47
N LEU A 332 21.19 0.90 9.52
CA LEU A 332 19.78 0.81 9.17
C LEU A 332 18.94 1.66 10.14
N PHE A 333 19.14 1.51 11.45
CA PHE A 333 18.45 2.31 12.48
C PHE A 333 18.72 3.81 12.30
N SER A 334 19.97 4.22 12.11
CA SER A 334 20.31 5.64 11.86
C SER A 334 19.57 6.20 10.64
N ARG A 335 19.44 5.41 9.56
CA ARG A 335 18.72 5.82 8.35
C ARG A 335 17.20 5.83 8.52
N VAL A 336 16.64 4.92 9.32
CA VAL A 336 15.24 4.98 9.76
C VAL A 336 15.00 6.27 10.51
N TYR A 337 15.78 6.58 11.55
CA TYR A 337 15.63 7.81 12.34
C TYR A 337 15.76 9.06 11.47
N SER A 338 16.72 9.11 10.55
CA SER A 338 16.86 10.23 9.61
C SER A 338 15.64 10.37 8.69
N CYS A 339 15.06 9.25 8.24
CA CYS A 339 13.84 9.26 7.43
C CYS A 339 12.64 9.79 8.23
N LEU A 340 12.46 9.31 9.46
CA LEU A 340 11.38 9.76 10.34
C LEU A 340 11.51 11.25 10.70
N ASP A 341 12.72 11.71 11.03
CA ASP A 341 12.99 13.12 11.33
C ASP A 341 12.69 14.02 10.11
N LYS A 342 13.05 13.60 8.89
CA LYS A 342 12.69 14.33 7.66
C LYS A 342 11.17 14.39 7.47
N ILE A 343 10.44 13.31 7.73
CA ILE A 343 8.99 13.27 7.61
C ILE A 343 8.36 14.22 8.63
N GLN A 344 8.77 14.14 9.89
CA GLN A 344 8.27 14.99 10.97
C GLN A 344 8.57 16.48 10.75
N LYS A 345 9.72 16.80 10.14
CA LYS A 345 10.08 18.19 9.79
C LYS A 345 9.30 18.73 8.60
N ASN A 346 9.09 17.91 7.57
CA ASN A 346 8.41 18.33 6.35
C ASN A 346 6.90 18.41 6.55
N PHE A 347 6.33 17.43 7.25
CA PHE A 347 4.91 17.35 7.54
C PHE A 347 4.76 17.69 9.02
N SER A 348 4.28 18.90 9.34
CA SER A 348 4.10 19.39 10.72
C SER A 348 3.07 18.52 11.47
N THR A 349 3.49 17.34 11.91
CA THR A 349 2.59 16.35 12.50
C THR A 349 2.41 16.60 13.98
N ASN A 350 1.17 16.97 14.36
CA ASN A 350 0.61 16.60 15.67
C ASN A 350 0.27 15.09 15.75
N ILE A 351 0.57 14.32 14.69
CA ILE A 351 0.48 12.86 14.63
C ILE A 351 1.73 12.30 15.33
N LEU A 352 1.72 12.32 16.67
CA LEU A 352 2.82 11.81 17.47
C LEU A 352 2.57 10.42 18.05
N ASP A 353 1.38 9.83 17.88
CA ASP A 353 1.08 8.66 18.70
C ASP A 353 1.48 7.31 18.10
N PHE A 354 1.47 7.09 16.78
CA PHE A 354 1.88 5.78 16.24
C PHE A 354 2.49 5.85 14.85
N VAL A 355 3.80 6.11 14.77
CA VAL A 355 4.58 5.62 13.63
C VAL A 355 4.82 4.13 13.87
N LEU A 356 3.93 3.28 13.37
CA LEU A 356 4.22 1.84 13.29
C LEU A 356 5.25 1.65 12.17
N VAL A 357 6.54 1.71 12.52
CA VAL A 357 7.62 1.30 11.61
C VAL A 357 7.60 -0.23 11.56
N THR A 358 7.00 -0.80 10.53
CA THR A 358 7.23 -2.21 10.22
C THR A 358 8.60 -2.32 9.53
N LEU A 359 9.64 -2.59 10.32
CA LEU A 359 10.95 -3.00 9.83
C LEU A 359 10.88 -4.50 9.49
N ILE A 360 10.66 -4.84 8.23
CA ILE A 360 10.88 -6.21 7.78
C ILE A 360 12.35 -6.31 7.42
N CYS A 361 13.16 -6.73 8.40
CA CYS A 361 14.47 -7.29 8.09
C CYS A 361 14.23 -8.62 7.39
N THR A 362 14.35 -8.65 6.06
CA THR A 362 14.57 -9.90 5.34
C THR A 362 15.93 -10.43 5.80
N LEU A 363 15.95 -11.21 6.87
CA LEU A 363 17.08 -12.09 7.16
C LEU A 363 17.07 -13.13 6.03
N CYS A 364 17.80 -12.83 4.95
CA CYS A 364 18.26 -13.84 4.03
C CYS A 364 19.24 -14.73 4.81
N HIS A 365 18.71 -15.65 5.62
CA HIS A 365 19.47 -16.82 6.03
C HIS A 365 19.41 -17.82 4.88
N VAL A 366 20.56 -17.94 4.22
CA VAL A 366 20.92 -19.03 3.30
C VAL A 366 20.86 -20.37 4.02
#